data_AF-A0A2K5VW17-F1
#
_entry.id   AF-A0A2K5VW17-F1
#
_cell.length_a   1.000
_cell.length_b   1.000
_cell.length_c   1.000
_cell.angle_alpha   90.00
_cell.angle_beta   90.00
_cell.angle_gamma   90.00
#
_symmetry.space_group_name_H-M   'P 1'
#
loop_
_entity.id
_entity.type
_entity.pdbx_description
1 polymer ?
#
loop_
_entity_poly.entity_id
_entity_poly.type
_entity_poly.pdbx_seq_one_letter_code
_entity_poly.pdbx_strand_id
1 'polypeptide(L)'
;MAAGGPGTEPAAPVSSTSSLPLAALNMRVRRRLSLFLNVRTQVAADWTALAEEMDFEYLEIRQLETHADPTGRLLDAWQGRPGASVGRLLELLTKLGRDDVLLELGPSIEEDCQKYILKQQQEEAEKPLQVAAVDSSVPRTAELAGITTLDDPLGAAGWWWLSLMITCRARNVTSRPNLHSASLQVPIRSD
;
A
#
# COMPACT_ATOMS: atom_id res chain seq x y z
N MET A 1 -9.98 -27.07 -56.17
CA MET A 1 -11.11 -27.38 -55.27
C MET A 1 -10.70 -26.99 -53.85
N ALA A 2 -11.43 -26.03 -53.25
CA ALA A 2 -11.48 -25.58 -51.84
C ALA A 2 -10.14 -25.38 -51.07
N ALA A 3 -9.68 -24.18 -50.68
CA ALA A 3 -10.29 -23.06 -49.93
C ALA A 3 -10.75 -23.40 -48.49
N GLY A 4 -10.06 -22.80 -47.52
CA GLY A 4 -10.34 -22.81 -46.07
C GLY A 4 -9.03 -23.06 -45.31
N GLY A 5 -8.32 -22.11 -44.73
CA GLY A 5 -8.64 -20.78 -44.20
C GLY A 5 -7.90 -20.73 -42.85
N PRO A 6 -6.87 -19.88 -42.64
CA PRO A 6 -6.19 -19.84 -41.36
C PRO A 6 -7.15 -19.27 -40.33
N GLY A 7 -7.42 -20.05 -39.28
CA GLY A 7 -8.21 -19.61 -38.14
C GLY A 7 -7.62 -18.32 -37.61
N THR A 8 -8.43 -17.27 -37.65
CA THR A 8 -8.25 -16.05 -36.88
C THR A 8 -8.28 -16.45 -35.40
N GLU A 9 -7.10 -16.73 -34.84
CA GLU A 9 -6.89 -16.58 -33.40
C GLU A 9 -7.13 -15.10 -33.06
N PRO A 10 -8.08 -14.79 -32.15
CA PRO A 10 -8.22 -13.44 -31.66
C PRO A 10 -6.93 -13.08 -30.92
N ALA A 11 -6.23 -12.06 -31.44
CA ALA A 11 -5.06 -11.47 -30.83
C ALA A 11 -5.37 -11.08 -29.38
N ALA A 12 -4.83 -11.84 -28.43
CA ALA A 12 -4.96 -11.59 -27.01
C ALA A 12 -4.10 -10.37 -26.62
N PRO A 13 -4.68 -9.31 -26.02
CA PRO A 13 -3.94 -8.19 -25.44
C PRO A 13 -3.39 -8.53 -24.03
N VAL A 14 -2.96 -9.76 -23.79
CA VAL A 14 -2.64 -10.27 -22.43
C VAL A 14 -1.19 -10.00 -21.97
N SER A 15 -0.36 -9.40 -22.82
CA SER A 15 1.09 -9.40 -22.61
C SER A 15 1.59 -8.36 -21.60
N SER A 16 0.87 -7.25 -21.40
CA SER A 16 1.36 -6.13 -20.56
C SER A 16 0.66 -5.99 -19.22
N THR A 17 -0.50 -6.63 -19.03
CA THR A 17 -1.29 -6.57 -17.80
C THR A 17 -0.91 -7.67 -16.79
N SER A 18 -0.23 -8.72 -17.25
CA SER A 18 0.05 -9.93 -16.48
C SER A 18 1.15 -9.77 -15.42
N SER A 19 2.08 -8.83 -15.61
CA SER A 19 3.19 -8.57 -14.68
C SER A 19 2.90 -7.50 -13.62
N LEU A 20 1.71 -6.89 -13.64
CA LEU A 20 1.37 -5.80 -12.72
C LEU A 20 1.12 -6.33 -11.29
N PRO A 21 1.52 -5.57 -10.26
CA PRO A 21 1.23 -5.94 -8.88
C PRO A 21 -0.26 -5.83 -8.58
N LEU A 22 -0.74 -6.55 -7.56
CA LEU A 22 -2.14 -6.47 -7.11
C LEU A 22 -2.56 -5.08 -6.60
N ALA A 23 -1.61 -4.19 -6.36
CA ALA A 23 -1.86 -2.78 -6.07
C ALA A 23 -2.57 -2.04 -7.22
N ALA A 24 -2.51 -2.58 -8.44
CA ALA A 24 -3.23 -2.04 -9.59
C ALA A 24 -4.75 -2.21 -9.48
N LEU A 25 -5.23 -3.23 -8.77
CA LEU A 25 -6.65 -3.53 -8.65
C LEU A 25 -7.34 -2.59 -7.67
N ASN A 26 -8.39 -1.92 -8.12
CA ASN A 26 -9.15 -1.00 -7.29
C ASN A 26 -9.98 -1.73 -6.21
N MET A 27 -10.51 -0.95 -5.26
CA MET A 27 -11.34 -1.50 -4.18
C MET A 27 -12.70 -2.04 -4.68
N ARG A 28 -13.21 -1.55 -5.82
CA ARG A 28 -14.47 -2.01 -6.41
C ARG A 28 -14.35 -3.43 -6.93
N VAL A 29 -13.31 -3.74 -7.68
CA VAL A 29 -12.97 -5.08 -8.17
C VAL A 29 -12.70 -6.01 -7.00
N ARG A 30 -11.91 -5.58 -6.01
CA ARG A 30 -11.66 -6.38 -4.79
C ARG A 30 -12.94 -6.74 -4.05
N ARG A 31 -13.84 -5.78 -3.81
CA ARG A 31 -15.14 -6.05 -3.19
C ARG A 31 -16.00 -6.99 -4.01
N ARG A 32 -15.98 -6.85 -5.34
CA ARG A 32 -16.76 -7.70 -6.24
C ARG A 32 -16.20 -9.13 -6.26
N LEU A 33 -14.87 -9.29 -6.29
CA LEU A 33 -14.19 -10.58 -6.10
C LEU A 33 -14.60 -11.24 -4.78
N SER A 34 -14.61 -10.47 -3.68
CA SER A 34 -15.04 -10.96 -2.38
C SER A 34 -16.48 -11.48 -2.41
N LEU A 35 -17.41 -10.83 -3.13
CA LEU A 35 -18.80 -11.31 -3.25
C LEU A 35 -18.90 -12.65 -3.99
N PHE A 36 -18.03 -12.91 -4.96
CA PHE A 36 -18.01 -14.17 -5.70
C PHE A 36 -17.33 -15.30 -4.92
N LEU A 37 -16.20 -15.00 -4.28
CA LEU A 37 -15.30 -16.00 -3.69
C LEU A 37 -15.62 -16.30 -2.23
N ASN A 38 -16.21 -15.37 -1.47
CA ASN A 38 -16.54 -15.58 -0.05
C ASN A 38 -17.75 -16.51 0.16
N VAL A 39 -18.56 -16.75 -0.87
CA VAL A 39 -19.70 -17.66 -0.79
C VAL A 39 -19.17 -19.09 -0.72
N ARG A 40 -19.36 -19.75 0.43
CA ARG A 40 -18.97 -21.15 0.63
C ARG A 40 -19.86 -22.05 -0.20
N THR A 41 -19.32 -22.71 -1.21
CA THR A 41 -20.03 -23.66 -2.05
C THR A 41 -19.30 -25.00 -2.08
N GLN A 42 -20.07 -26.08 -1.99
CA GLN A 42 -19.52 -27.44 -1.95
C GLN A 42 -19.02 -27.90 -3.33
N VAL A 43 -19.44 -27.23 -4.41
CA VAL A 43 -19.26 -27.68 -5.79
C VAL A 43 -18.32 -26.80 -6.59
N ALA A 44 -18.27 -25.49 -6.30
CA ALA A 44 -17.33 -24.58 -6.96
C ALA A 44 -16.14 -24.25 -6.04
N ALA A 45 -15.06 -23.76 -6.64
CA ALA A 45 -13.90 -23.35 -5.88
C ALA A 45 -14.19 -22.09 -5.04
N ASP A 46 -14.09 -22.25 -3.73
CA ASP A 46 -14.17 -21.14 -2.77
C ASP A 46 -12.84 -20.37 -2.72
N TRP A 47 -12.84 -19.24 -2.02
CA TRP A 47 -11.61 -18.51 -1.69
C TRP A 47 -10.55 -19.36 -0.98
N THR A 48 -10.95 -20.44 -0.28
CA THR A 48 -10.01 -21.36 0.37
C THR A 48 -9.22 -22.19 -0.63
N ALA A 49 -9.88 -22.68 -1.69
CA ALA A 49 -9.20 -23.38 -2.78
C ALA A 49 -8.23 -22.45 -3.53
N LEU A 50 -8.62 -21.17 -3.69
CA LEU A 50 -7.72 -20.15 -4.20
C LEU A 50 -6.52 -19.91 -3.29
N ALA A 51 -6.73 -19.87 -1.96
CA ALA A 51 -5.64 -19.71 -0.99
C ALA A 51 -4.65 -20.88 -1.03
N GLU A 52 -5.15 -22.12 -1.16
CA GLU A 52 -4.31 -23.31 -1.30
C GLU A 52 -3.45 -23.24 -2.57
N GLU A 53 -4.01 -22.81 -3.69
CA GLU A 53 -3.29 -22.62 -4.95
C GLU A 53 -2.26 -21.46 -4.93
N MET A 54 -2.39 -20.55 -3.97
CA MET A 54 -1.42 -19.47 -3.70
C MET A 54 -0.38 -19.88 -2.63
N ASP A 55 -0.31 -21.18 -2.32
CA ASP A 55 0.61 -21.77 -1.33
C ASP A 55 0.44 -21.21 0.09
N PHE A 56 -0.79 -20.83 0.48
CA PHE A 56 -1.08 -20.50 1.88
C PHE A 56 -1.19 -21.76 2.72
N GLU A 57 -0.62 -21.72 3.92
CA GLU A 57 -0.70 -22.83 4.86
C GLU A 57 -2.11 -22.91 5.46
N TYR A 58 -2.54 -24.12 5.81
CA TYR A 58 -3.84 -24.36 6.44
C TYR A 58 -4.13 -23.44 7.65
N LEU A 59 -3.14 -23.17 8.52
CA LEU A 59 -3.33 -22.30 9.67
C LEU A 59 -3.52 -20.82 9.27
N GLU A 60 -2.86 -20.36 8.20
CA GLU A 60 -3.06 -19.03 7.64
C GLU A 60 -4.49 -18.91 7.08
N ILE A 61 -4.94 -19.94 6.35
CA ILE A 61 -6.31 -20.00 5.83
C ILE A 61 -7.31 -19.95 6.99
N ARG A 62 -7.12 -20.77 8.03
CA ARG A 62 -7.97 -20.77 9.23
C ARG A 62 -8.01 -19.42 9.95
N GLN A 63 -6.87 -18.72 10.03
CA GLN A 63 -6.83 -17.38 10.58
C GLN A 63 -7.65 -16.41 9.72
N LEU A 64 -7.54 -16.48 8.40
CA LEU A 64 -8.30 -15.63 7.47
C LEU A 64 -9.81 -15.87 7.57
N GLU A 65 -10.25 -17.09 7.87
CA GLU A 65 -11.68 -17.41 8.09
C GLU A 65 -12.32 -16.60 9.23
N THR A 66 -11.52 -16.10 10.18
CA THR A 66 -12.02 -15.30 11.31
C THR A 66 -12.43 -13.89 10.92
N HIS A 67 -12.03 -13.43 9.73
CA HIS A 67 -12.34 -12.09 9.25
C HIS A 67 -13.65 -12.05 8.45
N ALA A 68 -14.33 -10.90 8.49
CA ALA A 68 -15.59 -10.68 7.77
C ALA A 68 -15.44 -10.75 6.24
N ASP A 69 -14.27 -10.37 5.71
CA ASP A 69 -13.93 -10.49 4.30
C ASP A 69 -12.60 -11.25 4.14
N PRO A 70 -12.66 -12.60 4.07
CA PRO A 70 -11.46 -13.42 3.97
C PRO A 70 -10.75 -13.22 2.62
N THR A 71 -11.47 -13.10 1.50
CA THR A 71 -10.87 -12.88 0.17
C THR A 71 -10.10 -11.56 0.12
N GLY A 72 -10.66 -10.47 0.63
CA GLY A 72 -9.96 -9.18 0.67
C GLY A 72 -8.66 -9.28 1.47
N ARG A 73 -8.70 -9.90 2.65
CA ARG A 73 -7.52 -10.13 3.50
C ARG A 73 -6.49 -11.06 2.87
N LEU A 74 -6.94 -12.08 2.15
CA LEU A 74 -6.10 -13.00 1.40
C LEU A 74 -5.31 -12.26 0.31
N LEU A 75 -5.98 -11.41 -0.48
CA LEU A 75 -5.32 -10.60 -1.51
C LEU A 75 -4.35 -9.56 -0.92
N ASP A 76 -4.62 -9.08 0.29
CA ASP A 76 -3.70 -8.19 1.02
C ASP A 76 -2.47 -8.94 1.55
N ALA A 77 -2.65 -10.14 2.10
CA ALA A 77 -1.55 -10.99 2.54
C ALA A 77 -0.68 -11.47 1.35
N TRP A 78 -1.32 -11.75 0.21
CA TRP A 78 -0.62 -12.25 -0.96
C TRP A 78 0.27 -11.19 -1.63
N GLN A 79 -0.05 -9.89 -1.52
CA GLN A 79 0.78 -8.81 -2.08
C GLN A 79 2.25 -8.83 -1.62
N GLY A 80 2.55 -9.36 -0.43
CA GLY A 80 3.91 -9.47 0.08
C GLY A 80 4.69 -10.70 -0.42
N ARG A 81 4.04 -11.63 -1.16
CA ARG A 81 4.64 -12.90 -1.58
C ARG A 81 5.26 -12.82 -2.98
N PRO A 82 6.35 -13.55 -3.23
CA PRO A 82 6.89 -13.68 -4.59
C PRO A 82 5.87 -14.39 -5.48
N GLY A 83 5.59 -13.82 -6.65
CA GLY A 83 4.57 -14.34 -7.58
C GLY A 83 3.19 -13.68 -7.47
N ALA A 84 3.04 -12.66 -6.63
CA ALA A 84 1.82 -11.85 -6.53
C ALA A 84 1.68 -10.91 -7.73
N SER A 85 0.99 -11.36 -8.77
CA SER A 85 0.64 -10.54 -9.93
C SER A 85 -0.82 -10.67 -10.32
N VAL A 86 -1.35 -9.66 -11.02
CA VAL A 86 -2.72 -9.69 -11.55
C VAL A 86 -2.87 -10.81 -12.58
N GLY A 87 -1.87 -11.03 -13.44
CA GLY A 87 -1.88 -12.14 -14.38
C GLY A 87 -1.93 -13.49 -13.69
N ARG A 88 -1.14 -13.67 -12.62
CA ARG A 88 -1.14 -14.90 -11.84
C ARG A 88 -2.49 -15.15 -11.18
N LEU A 89 -3.15 -14.11 -10.68
CA LEU A 89 -4.51 -14.23 -10.13
C LEU A 89 -5.50 -14.76 -11.17
N LEU A 90 -5.47 -14.21 -12.38
CA LEU A 90 -6.37 -14.61 -13.47
C LEU A 90 -6.09 -16.06 -13.91
N GLU A 91 -4.83 -16.47 -13.99
CA GLU A 91 -4.44 -17.85 -14.26
C GLU A 91 -5.00 -18.81 -13.21
N LEU A 92 -4.86 -18.47 -11.92
CA LEU A 92 -5.39 -19.29 -10.83
C LEU A 92 -6.92 -19.38 -10.86
N LEU A 93 -7.62 -18.27 -11.12
CA LEU A 93 -9.08 -18.27 -11.26
C LEU A 93 -9.54 -19.12 -12.45
N THR A 94 -8.78 -19.12 -13.55
CA THR A 94 -9.04 -19.98 -14.72
C THR A 94 -8.79 -21.45 -14.37
N LYS A 95 -7.70 -21.76 -13.64
CA LYS A 95 -7.39 -23.12 -13.19
C LYS A 95 -8.48 -23.69 -12.27
N LEU A 96 -9.07 -22.84 -11.44
CA LEU A 96 -10.18 -23.20 -10.55
C LEU A 96 -11.54 -23.28 -11.26
N GLY A 97 -11.61 -22.98 -12.56
CA GLY A 97 -12.84 -23.05 -13.36
C GLY A 97 -13.86 -21.96 -13.02
N ARG A 98 -13.41 -20.81 -12.50
CA ARG A 98 -14.27 -19.66 -12.17
C ARG A 98 -14.35 -18.65 -13.32
N ASP A 99 -14.83 -19.14 -14.45
CA ASP A 99 -15.03 -18.32 -15.65
C ASP A 99 -16.10 -17.23 -15.46
N ASP A 100 -17.01 -17.43 -14.50
CA ASP A 100 -18.02 -16.47 -14.06
C ASP A 100 -17.39 -15.14 -13.62
N VAL A 101 -16.36 -15.24 -12.79
CA VAL A 101 -15.62 -14.10 -12.25
C VAL A 101 -14.83 -13.40 -13.35
N LEU A 102 -14.18 -14.18 -14.23
CA LEU A 102 -13.37 -13.65 -15.32
C LEU A 102 -14.21 -12.87 -16.34
N LEU A 103 -15.40 -13.38 -16.67
CA LEU A 103 -16.30 -12.74 -17.63
C LEU A 103 -16.85 -11.42 -17.08
N GLU A 104 -17.25 -11.38 -15.82
CA GLU A 104 -17.80 -10.17 -15.21
C GLU A 104 -16.73 -9.12 -14.87
N LEU A 105 -15.57 -9.55 -14.35
CA LEU A 105 -14.53 -8.65 -13.85
C LEU A 105 -13.44 -8.33 -14.86
N GLY A 106 -13.29 -9.12 -15.93
CA GLY A 106 -12.31 -8.93 -16.99
C GLY A 106 -12.17 -7.47 -17.44
N PRO A 107 -13.24 -6.80 -17.92
CA PRO A 107 -13.15 -5.41 -18.38
C PRO A 107 -12.77 -4.43 -17.25
N SER A 108 -13.28 -4.65 -16.03
CA SER A 108 -12.97 -3.77 -14.90
C SER A 108 -11.50 -3.90 -14.45
N ILE A 109 -10.93 -5.10 -14.53
CA ILE A 109 -9.53 -5.38 -14.21
C ILE A 109 -8.62 -4.73 -15.25
N GLU A 110 -8.93 -4.89 -16.54
CA GLU A 110 -8.14 -4.31 -17.62
C GLU A 110 -8.12 -2.77 -17.56
N GLU A 111 -9.26 -2.13 -17.29
CA GLU A 111 -9.34 -0.69 -17.06
C GLU A 111 -8.47 -0.23 -15.88
N ASP A 112 -8.47 -0.96 -14.78
CA ASP A 112 -7.68 -0.65 -13.59
C ASP A 112 -6.18 -0.77 -13.87
N CYS A 113 -5.77 -1.83 -14.58
CA CYS A 113 -4.39 -2.02 -15.03
C CYS A 113 -3.92 -0.85 -15.90
N GLN A 114 -4.74 -0.41 -16.86
CA GLN A 114 -4.40 0.72 -17.72
C GLN A 114 -4.26 2.03 -16.92
N LYS A 115 -5.20 2.31 -16.01
CA LYS A 115 -5.14 3.48 -15.12
C LYS A 115 -3.86 3.46 -14.27
N TYR A 116 -3.46 2.28 -13.79
CA TYR A 116 -2.25 2.12 -13.00
C TYR A 116 -0.97 2.40 -13.80
N ILE A 117 -0.87 1.89 -15.04
CA ILE A 117 0.28 2.16 -15.93
C ILE A 117 0.40 3.66 -16.23
N LEU A 118 -0.71 4.32 -16.59
CA LEU A 118 -0.73 5.75 -16.87
C LEU A 118 -0.29 6.56 -15.65
N LYS A 119 -0.76 6.18 -14.45
CA LYS A 119 -0.37 6.83 -13.20
C LYS A 119 1.12 6.67 -12.91
N GLN A 120 1.67 5.46 -13.11
CA GLN A 120 3.11 5.23 -12.92
C GLN A 120 3.95 6.09 -13.87
N GLN A 121 3.58 6.17 -15.15
CA GLN A 121 4.31 6.98 -16.13
C GLN A 121 4.29 8.47 -15.77
N GLN A 122 3.17 8.96 -15.24
CA GLN A 122 3.05 10.35 -14.82
C GLN A 122 3.89 10.65 -13.57
N GLU A 123 3.89 9.76 -12.58
CA GLU A 123 4.73 9.88 -11.38
C GLU A 123 6.23 9.84 -11.72
N GLU A 124 6.64 9.01 -12.69
CA GLU A 124 8.01 8.99 -13.19
C GLU A 124 8.40 10.28 -13.90
N ALA A 125 7.47 10.89 -14.65
CA ALA A 125 7.69 12.17 -15.30
C ALA A 125 7.75 13.35 -14.30
N GLU A 126 7.01 13.26 -13.19
CA GLU A 126 6.98 14.26 -12.12
C GLU A 126 8.14 14.11 -11.12
N LYS A 127 8.81 12.96 -11.08
CA LYS A 127 9.97 12.74 -10.21
C LYS A 127 11.09 13.72 -10.59
N PRO A 128 11.53 14.60 -9.67
CA PRO A 128 12.56 15.58 -9.99
C PRO A 128 13.86 14.85 -10.35
N LEU A 129 14.29 14.98 -11.61
CA LEU A 129 15.57 14.49 -12.08
C LEU A 129 16.67 15.34 -11.44
N GLN A 130 17.10 14.96 -10.23
CA GLN A 130 18.30 15.55 -9.62
C GLN A 130 19.49 15.28 -10.55
N VAL A 131 20.17 16.34 -10.95
CA VAL A 131 21.36 16.25 -11.81
C VAL A 131 22.41 15.40 -11.10
N ALA A 132 22.98 14.42 -11.80
CA ALA A 132 23.87 13.38 -11.25
C ALA A 132 25.13 13.92 -10.54
N ALA A 133 25.51 15.16 -10.81
CA ALA A 133 26.53 15.85 -10.06
C ALA A 133 26.02 17.25 -9.72
N VAL A 134 25.75 17.46 -8.44
CA VAL A 134 25.91 18.79 -7.86
C VAL A 134 27.42 18.94 -7.72
N ASP A 135 28.05 19.61 -8.68
CA ASP A 135 29.44 20.04 -8.49
C ASP A 135 29.39 21.03 -7.33
N SER A 136 29.83 20.54 -6.16
CA SER A 136 30.11 21.39 -5.02
C SER A 136 31.01 22.50 -5.54
N SER A 137 30.53 23.74 -5.50
CA SER A 137 31.38 24.90 -5.74
C SER A 137 32.37 24.99 -4.57
N VAL A 138 33.37 24.12 -4.55
CA VAL A 138 34.54 24.26 -3.70
C VAL A 138 35.30 25.44 -4.32
N PRO A 139 35.34 26.62 -3.67
CA PRO A 139 36.09 27.73 -4.21
C PRO A 139 37.56 27.33 -4.24
N ARG A 140 38.14 27.16 -5.45
CA ARG A 140 39.58 26.97 -5.66
C ARG A 140 40.31 28.31 -5.57
N THR A 141 40.04 29.08 -4.52
CA THR A 141 40.80 30.30 -4.22
C THR A 141 41.73 30.00 -3.05
N ALA A 142 43.01 30.37 -3.19
CA ALA A 142 44.06 30.17 -2.19
C ALA A 142 43.93 31.06 -0.94
N GLU A 143 42.78 31.71 -0.76
CA GLU A 143 42.44 32.48 0.44
C GLU A 143 41.92 31.49 1.49
N LEU A 144 42.85 30.77 2.11
CA LEU A 144 42.63 29.96 3.30
C LEU A 144 42.41 30.86 4.53
N ALA A 145 41.58 31.89 4.40
CA ALA A 145 41.07 32.68 5.50
C ALA A 145 39.64 32.19 5.75
N GLY A 146 39.55 31.03 6.39
CA GLY A 146 38.32 30.64 7.06
C GLY A 146 37.87 31.79 7.94
N ILE A 147 36.56 32.02 7.98
CA ILE A 147 35.92 33.02 8.83
C ILE A 147 36.36 32.71 10.26
N THR A 148 37.43 33.36 10.72
CA THR A 148 37.97 33.10 12.04
C THR A 148 36.98 33.64 13.05
N THR A 149 36.85 32.95 14.18
CA THR A 149 35.98 33.26 15.33
C THR A 149 36.32 34.59 16.05
N LEU A 150 36.84 35.59 15.34
CA LEU A 150 37.28 36.89 15.84
C LEU A 150 36.59 38.08 15.16
N ASP A 151 35.50 37.87 14.42
CA ASP A 151 34.55 38.94 14.14
C ASP A 151 33.69 39.17 15.38
N ASP A 152 33.96 40.27 16.08
CA ASP A 152 33.28 40.72 17.30
C ASP A 152 31.81 41.11 16.95
N PRO A 153 30.78 40.44 17.49
CA PRO A 153 29.39 40.65 17.12
C PRO A 153 28.79 41.86 17.87
N LEU A 154 29.37 43.06 17.75
CA LEU A 154 28.69 44.29 18.17
C LEU A 154 27.77 44.84 17.06
N GLY A 155 27.02 43.93 16.42
CA GLY A 155 25.81 44.25 15.67
C GLY A 155 24.60 44.14 16.59
N ALA A 156 24.52 45.04 17.57
CA ALA A 156 23.36 45.16 18.44
C ALA A 156 22.14 45.65 17.64
N ALA A 157 21.42 44.74 16.97
CA ALA A 157 20.01 44.90 16.58
C ALA A 157 19.49 43.62 15.91
N GLY A 158 18.43 43.02 16.47
CA GLY A 158 17.46 42.28 15.64
C GLY A 158 17.14 40.82 15.97
N TRP A 159 17.65 40.21 17.04
CA TRP A 159 17.47 38.77 17.30
C TRP A 159 16.51 38.45 18.46
N TRP A 160 15.53 39.33 18.73
CA TRP A 160 14.49 39.07 19.75
C TRP A 160 13.27 38.31 19.24
N TRP A 161 13.20 37.93 17.96
CA TRP A 161 11.98 37.37 17.37
C TRP A 161 12.00 35.87 17.03
N LEU A 162 13.06 35.11 17.33
CA LEU A 162 13.10 33.66 16.97
C LEU A 162 13.39 32.68 18.10
N SER A 163 13.39 33.10 19.38
CA SER A 163 13.66 32.15 20.49
C SER A 163 12.42 31.39 21.00
N LEU A 164 11.31 31.41 20.29
CA LEU A 164 10.16 30.56 20.63
C LEU A 164 9.59 29.96 19.34
N MET A 165 10.11 28.80 18.92
CA MET A 165 9.36 27.77 18.19
C MET A 165 10.20 26.56 17.72
N ILE A 166 11.24 26.11 18.43
CA ILE A 166 11.78 24.74 18.17
C ILE A 166 12.22 24.06 19.47
N THR A 167 11.27 23.49 20.19
CA THR A 167 11.51 22.30 21.02
C THR A 167 10.43 21.25 20.76
N CYS A 168 10.52 20.59 19.60
CA CYS A 168 9.94 19.26 19.48
C CYS A 168 10.93 18.26 20.10
N ARG A 169 10.65 17.79 21.32
CA ARG A 169 11.24 16.52 21.80
C ARG A 169 10.23 15.73 22.62
N ALA A 170 9.84 14.60 22.05
CA ALA A 170 8.95 13.60 22.59
C ALA A 170 9.37 13.06 23.96
N ARG A 171 8.40 12.80 24.85
CA ARG A 171 8.47 11.66 25.78
C ARG A 171 7.10 11.28 26.38
N ASN A 172 6.93 9.95 26.39
CA ASN A 172 5.88 9.10 26.91
C ASN A 172 5.44 9.40 28.37
N VAL A 173 4.15 9.12 28.60
CA VAL A 173 3.58 8.41 29.77
C VAL A 173 3.58 9.12 31.14
N THR A 174 2.42 8.96 31.79
CA THR A 174 2.09 9.02 33.22
C THR A 174 1.76 10.35 33.92
N SER A 175 0.59 10.31 34.56
CA SER A 175 0.32 10.83 35.90
C SER A 175 0.01 12.31 36.07
N ARG A 176 -1.26 12.60 36.37
CA ARG A 176 -1.67 13.78 37.13
C ARG A 176 -1.56 13.48 38.64
N PRO A 177 -0.73 14.20 39.41
CA PRO A 177 -0.97 14.37 40.83
C PRO A 177 -1.87 15.60 41.02
N ASN A 178 -2.92 15.49 41.83
CA ASN A 178 -3.52 16.67 42.43
C ASN A 178 -3.71 16.40 43.92
N LEU A 179 -3.11 17.26 44.74
CA LEU A 179 -3.09 17.18 46.19
C LEU A 179 -4.30 17.92 46.77
N HIS A 180 -5.00 17.22 47.65
CA HIS A 180 -5.71 17.70 48.84
C HIS A 180 -6.86 18.73 48.69
N SER A 181 -8.09 18.23 48.89
CA SER A 181 -8.92 18.77 49.98
C SER A 181 -9.71 17.65 50.64
N ALA A 182 -9.53 17.55 51.95
CA ALA A 182 -10.23 16.66 52.83
C ALA A 182 -11.68 17.14 53.02
N SER A 183 -12.63 16.23 52.85
CA SER A 183 -13.87 16.26 53.63
C SER A 183 -14.27 14.83 53.92
N LEU A 184 -14.11 14.49 55.19
CA LEU A 184 -14.68 13.33 55.84
C LEU A 184 -16.20 13.49 55.87
N GLN A 185 -16.97 12.53 55.38
CA GLN A 185 -18.15 12.09 56.11
C GLN A 185 -18.56 10.66 55.70
N VAL A 186 -18.84 9.88 56.74
CA VAL A 186 -19.01 8.43 56.89
C VAL A 186 -20.35 7.94 56.29
N PRO A 187 -20.46 6.64 55.91
CA PRO A 187 -21.66 6.06 55.31
C PRO A 187 -22.77 5.82 56.34
N ILE A 188 -24.02 5.90 55.89
CA ILE A 188 -25.14 5.28 56.60
C ILE A 188 -25.93 4.42 55.60
N ARG A 189 -25.96 3.13 55.92
CA ARG A 189 -26.87 2.11 55.41
C ARG A 189 -28.07 2.03 56.36
N SER A 190 -29.15 1.45 55.83
CA SER A 190 -30.36 0.93 56.50
C SER A 190 -31.48 1.97 56.59
N ASP A 191 -32.73 1.64 56.29
CA ASP A 191 -33.45 0.35 56.33
C ASP A 191 -34.42 0.25 55.13
#